data_AF-A0A5N5K486-F1
#
_entry.id   AF-A0A5N5K486-F1
#
_cell.length_a   1.000
_cell.length_b   1.000
_cell.length_c   1.000
_cell.angle_alpha   90.00
_cell.angle_beta   90.00
_cell.angle_gamma   90.00
#
_symmetry.space_group_name_H-M   'P 1'
#
loop_
_entity.id
_entity.type
_entity.pdbx_description
1 polymer ?
#
loop_
_entity_poly.entity_id
_entity_poly.type
_entity_poly.pdbx_seq_one_letter_code
_entity_poly.pdbx_strand_id
1 'polypeptide(L)'
;MEYQYLLGVVIASVLGWGLLLFFHAKGRRKGRVSMNIPGNRTLKSSENGLSWACNPESTDIIIVGAGVAGSALAYTLGKDGRRVRVIERDLTEPDRIVGELLQPGGYLKLLELGLEDCVSDIDAQRVFGYAIFKDGKSAKLPYPLENFPSDVAGRSFHHGRFIQKMREKAATLSK
;
A
#
# COMPACT_ATOMS: atom_id res chain seq x y z
N MET A 1 -12.85 -44.39 -48.13
CA MET A 1 -13.17 -44.07 -46.72
C MET A 1 -12.06 -43.28 -46.02
N GLU A 2 -10.78 -43.50 -46.31
CA GLU A 2 -9.67 -42.83 -45.59
C GLU A 2 -9.59 -41.30 -45.77
N TYR A 3 -9.95 -40.78 -46.95
CA TYR A 3 -9.95 -39.33 -47.21
C TYR A 3 -10.93 -38.54 -46.35
N GLN A 4 -12.05 -39.14 -45.92
CA GLN A 4 -13.02 -38.46 -45.06
C GLN A 4 -12.49 -38.30 -43.63
N TYR A 5 -11.72 -39.27 -43.13
CA TYR A 5 -11.06 -39.16 -41.83
C TYR A 5 -9.91 -38.16 -41.86
N LEU A 6 -9.11 -38.16 -42.93
CA LEU A 6 -8.04 -37.17 -43.16
C LEU A 6 -8.60 -35.75 -43.23
N LEU A 7 -9.70 -35.53 -43.97
CA LEU A 7 -10.36 -34.23 -44.05
C LEU A 7 -10.93 -33.81 -42.69
N GLY A 8 -11.52 -34.74 -41.93
CA GLY A 8 -12.02 -34.49 -40.58
C GLY A 8 -10.93 -34.07 -39.60
N VAL A 9 -9.76 -34.71 -39.65
CA VAL A 9 -8.59 -34.36 -38.81
C VAL A 9 -8.05 -32.97 -39.16
N VAL A 10 -7.96 -32.64 -40.46
CA VAL A 10 -7.52 -31.31 -40.90
C VAL A 10 -8.49 -30.23 -40.40
N ILE A 11 -9.79 -30.43 -40.58
CA ILE A 11 -10.81 -29.47 -40.11
C ILE A 11 -10.75 -29.31 -38.58
N ALA A 12 -10.67 -30.40 -37.82
CA ALA A 12 -10.58 -30.36 -36.36
C ALA A 12 -9.33 -29.63 -35.87
N SER A 13 -8.18 -29.84 -36.54
CA SER A 13 -6.92 -29.18 -36.19
C SER A 13 -6.95 -27.67 -36.43
N VAL A 14 -7.55 -27.22 -37.54
CA VAL A 14 -7.70 -25.80 -37.89
C VAL A 14 -8.66 -25.10 -36.92
N LEU A 15 -9.79 -25.74 -36.60
CA LEU A 15 -10.75 -25.20 -35.64
C LEU A 15 -10.16 -25.13 -34.23
N GLY A 16 -9.41 -26.16 -33.80
CA GLY A 16 -8.73 -26.18 -32.50
C GLY A 16 -7.69 -25.08 -32.34
N TRP A 17 -6.86 -24.84 -33.38
CA TRP A 17 -5.89 -23.74 -33.40
C TRP A 17 -6.56 -22.36 -33.41
N GLY A 18 -7.65 -22.19 -34.18
CA GLY A 18 -8.44 -20.96 -34.15
C GLY A 18 -9.01 -20.66 -32.77
N LEU A 19 -9.51 -21.69 -32.06
CA LEU A 19 -10.02 -21.56 -30.71
C LEU A 19 -8.92 -21.20 -29.71
N LEU A 20 -7.76 -21.86 -29.79
CA LEU A 20 -6.59 -21.57 -28.94
C LEU A 20 -6.10 -20.13 -29.14
N LEU A 21 -6.01 -19.65 -30.38
CA LEU A 21 -5.64 -18.27 -30.68
C LEU A 21 -6.68 -17.27 -30.18
N PHE A 22 -7.98 -17.59 -30.29
CA PHE A 22 -9.06 -16.76 -29.74
C PHE A 22 -8.99 -16.67 -28.20
N PHE A 23 -8.72 -17.79 -27.52
CA PHE A 23 -8.54 -17.81 -26.07
C PHE A 23 -7.23 -17.13 -25.64
N HIS A 24 -6.15 -17.21 -26.42
CA HIS A 24 -4.92 -16.44 -26.17
C HIS A 24 -5.12 -14.93 -26.40
N ALA A 25 -5.89 -14.54 -27.42
CA ALA A 25 -6.23 -13.14 -27.68
C ALA A 25 -7.14 -12.56 -26.57
N LYS A 26 -8.08 -13.34 -26.03
CA LYS A 26 -8.88 -12.95 -24.86
C LYS A 26 -8.08 -12.97 -23.56
N GLY A 27 -7.19 -13.94 -23.36
CA GLY A 27 -6.35 -14.11 -22.18
C GLY A 27 -5.26 -13.05 -22.01
N ARG A 28 -4.98 -12.27 -23.05
CA ARG A 28 -4.06 -11.11 -23.00
C ARG A 28 -4.71 -9.77 -22.63
N ARG A 29 -5.97 -9.75 -22.19
CA ARG A 29 -6.49 -8.60 -21.41
C ARG A 29 -5.99 -8.68 -19.97
N LYS A 30 -4.68 -8.46 -19.79
CA LYS A 30 -4.15 -7.99 -18.51
C LYS A 30 -4.75 -6.59 -18.34
N GLY A 31 -5.77 -6.49 -17.51
CA GLY A 31 -6.34 -5.21 -17.13
C GLY A 31 -5.23 -4.34 -16.58
N ARG A 32 -4.74 -3.40 -17.39
CA ARG A 32 -4.23 -2.15 -16.84
C ARG A 32 -5.43 -1.54 -16.15
N VAL A 33 -5.51 -1.70 -14.84
CA VAL A 33 -6.26 -0.77 -14.00
C VAL A 33 -5.50 0.53 -14.11
N SER A 34 -5.80 1.29 -15.16
CA SER A 34 -5.57 2.73 -15.15
C SER A 34 -6.53 3.24 -14.09
N MET A 35 -6.02 3.57 -12.90
CA MET A 35 -6.71 4.51 -12.04
C MET A 35 -6.73 5.83 -12.79
N ASN A 36 -7.74 6.01 -13.63
CA ASN A 36 -8.17 7.34 -13.98
C ASN A 36 -8.72 7.92 -12.68
N ILE A 37 -7.87 8.67 -11.98
CA ILE A 37 -8.31 9.66 -11.00
C ILE A 37 -9.41 10.45 -11.71
N PRO A 38 -10.67 10.41 -11.23
CA PRO A 38 -11.70 11.25 -11.80
C PRO A 38 -11.21 12.68 -11.62
N GLY A 39 -10.86 13.31 -12.74
CA GLY A 39 -10.50 14.72 -12.79
C GLY A 39 -11.55 15.50 -12.03
N ASN A 40 -11.09 16.17 -10.97
CA ASN A 40 -11.76 17.25 -10.28
C ASN A 40 -13.29 17.08 -10.17
N ARG A 41 -13.76 16.08 -9.42
CA ARG A 41 -15.09 16.22 -8.81
C ARG A 41 -14.95 17.27 -7.71
N THR A 42 -15.06 18.53 -8.11
CA THR A 42 -15.41 19.61 -7.20
C THR A 42 -16.68 19.16 -6.47
N LEU A 43 -16.54 18.73 -5.23
CA LEU A 43 -17.67 18.59 -4.32
C LEU A 43 -18.34 19.96 -4.31
N LYS A 44 -19.52 20.07 -4.92
CA LYS A 44 -20.36 21.25 -4.75
C LYS A 44 -20.70 21.32 -3.26
N SER A 45 -19.98 22.19 -2.56
CA SER A 45 -20.35 22.69 -1.25
C SER A 45 -21.83 23.04 -1.31
N SER A 46 -22.62 22.43 -0.43
CA SER A 46 -24.00 22.85 -0.18
C SER A 46 -23.92 24.29 0.31
N GLU A 47 -24.29 25.23 -0.54
CA GLU A 47 -24.38 26.66 -0.21
C GLU A 47 -25.59 26.88 0.70
N ASN A 48 -25.47 26.48 1.97
CA ASN A 48 -26.26 27.02 3.05
C ASN A 48 -25.29 27.72 4.00
N GLY A 49 -25.34 29.05 3.94
CA GLY A 49 -24.31 29.96 4.41
C GLY A 49 -23.98 29.83 5.90
N LEU A 50 -22.68 29.90 6.17
CA LEU A 50 -22.10 30.79 7.16
C LEU A 50 -20.78 31.26 6.55
N SER A 51 -20.67 32.56 6.26
CA SER A 51 -19.39 33.17 5.91
C SER A 51 -18.50 33.12 7.14
N TRP A 52 -17.71 32.06 7.28
CA TRP A 52 -16.57 32.10 8.17
C TRP A 52 -15.62 33.13 7.56
N ALA A 53 -15.38 34.22 8.28
CA ALA A 53 -14.29 35.12 7.94
C ALA A 53 -13.04 34.27 7.71
N CYS A 54 -12.32 34.51 6.61
CA CYS A 54 -11.12 33.75 6.27
C CYS A 54 -10.07 33.98 7.35
N ASN A 55 -10.07 33.13 8.37
CA ASN A 55 -9.08 33.16 9.42
C ASN A 55 -7.78 32.65 8.78
N PRO A 56 -6.67 33.39 8.79
CA PRO A 56 -5.39 32.93 8.27
C PRO A 56 -4.90 31.61 8.89
N GLU A 57 -5.53 31.16 9.98
CA GLU A 57 -5.32 29.86 10.65
C GLU A 57 -6.30 28.73 10.24
N SER A 58 -7.04 28.87 9.14
CA SER A 58 -8.03 27.85 8.76
C SER A 58 -7.36 26.51 8.46
N THR A 59 -7.63 25.49 9.27
CA THR A 59 -7.24 24.10 9.02
C THR A 59 -8.15 23.50 7.94
N ASP A 60 -7.58 22.85 6.93
CA ASP A 60 -8.36 22.20 5.87
C ASP A 60 -8.86 20.82 6.31
N ILE A 61 -8.05 20.10 7.09
CA ILE A 61 -8.28 18.71 7.46
C ILE A 61 -7.91 18.49 8.92
N ILE A 62 -8.83 17.93 9.70
CA ILE A 62 -8.57 17.47 11.07
C ILE A 62 -8.49 15.94 11.07
N ILE A 63 -7.40 15.40 11.58
CA ILE A 63 -7.19 13.96 11.77
C ILE A 63 -7.24 13.67 13.27
N VAL A 64 -8.11 12.76 13.68
CA VAL A 64 -8.21 12.30 15.07
C VAL A 64 -7.45 10.98 15.21
N GLY A 65 -6.36 11.02 15.98
CA GLY A 65 -5.40 9.94 16.20
C GLY A 65 -4.11 10.13 15.39
N ALA A 66 -2.97 10.12 16.07
CA ALA A 66 -1.61 10.15 15.51
C ALA A 66 -0.91 8.78 15.65
N GLY A 67 -1.64 7.71 15.36
CA GLY A 67 -1.08 6.36 15.18
C GLY A 67 -0.55 6.14 13.76
N VAL A 68 -0.33 4.89 13.36
CA VAL A 68 0.24 4.54 12.03
C VAL A 68 -0.51 5.23 10.88
N ALA A 69 -1.83 5.06 10.81
CA ALA A 69 -2.64 5.61 9.74
C ALA A 69 -2.71 7.14 9.79
N GLY A 70 -2.91 7.72 10.98
CA GLY A 70 -3.06 9.16 11.16
C GLY A 70 -1.80 9.93 10.81
N SER A 71 -0.64 9.49 11.30
CA SER A 71 0.66 10.11 11.01
C SER A 71 1.04 9.96 9.53
N ALA A 72 0.82 8.79 8.93
CA ALA A 72 1.07 8.59 7.51
C ALA A 72 0.19 9.49 6.63
N LEU A 73 -1.11 9.57 6.95
CA LEU A 73 -2.07 10.42 6.26
C LEU A 73 -1.73 11.90 6.41
N ALA A 74 -1.37 12.33 7.63
CA ALA A 74 -0.97 13.71 7.91
C ALA A 74 0.26 14.12 7.10
N TYR A 75 1.30 13.27 7.07
CA TYR A 75 2.50 13.52 6.28
C TYR A 75 2.17 13.61 4.79
N THR A 76 1.38 12.67 4.26
CA THR A 76 1.05 12.63 2.83
C THR A 76 0.27 13.88 2.41
N LEU A 77 -0.76 14.24 3.16
CA LEU A 77 -1.57 15.44 2.89
C LEU A 77 -0.79 16.74 3.10
N GLY A 78 0.09 16.79 4.09
CA GLY A 78 0.98 17.93 4.32
C GLY A 78 1.95 18.13 3.16
N LYS A 79 2.49 17.03 2.59
CA LYS A 79 3.37 17.06 1.42
C LYS A 79 2.65 17.58 0.18
N ASP A 80 1.35 17.30 0.07
CA ASP A 80 0.46 17.83 -0.96
C ASP A 80 0.00 19.28 -0.69
N GLY A 81 0.51 19.93 0.35
CA GLY A 81 0.26 21.34 0.67
C GLY A 81 -1.05 21.60 1.42
N ARG A 82 -1.68 20.59 2.00
CA ARG A 82 -2.89 20.76 2.85
C ARG A 82 -2.50 21.20 4.25
N ARG A 83 -3.31 22.07 4.86
CA ARG A 83 -3.17 22.43 6.28
C ARG A 83 -3.86 21.37 7.13
N VAL A 84 -3.07 20.49 7.72
CA VAL A 84 -3.54 19.35 8.50
C VAL A 84 -3.34 19.60 9.99
N ARG A 85 -4.40 19.47 10.78
CA ARG A 85 -4.31 19.41 12.24
C ARG A 85 -4.50 17.97 12.68
N VAL A 86 -3.56 17.44 13.45
CA VAL A 86 -3.70 16.12 14.07
C VAL A 86 -3.95 16.29 15.56
N ILE A 87 -4.93 15.56 16.09
CA ILE A 87 -5.24 15.53 17.52
C ILE A 87 -5.02 14.11 17.99
N GLU A 88 -4.12 13.93 18.95
CA GLU A 88 -3.84 12.64 19.58
C GLU A 88 -4.06 12.76 21.08
N ARG A 89 -4.58 11.70 21.68
CA ARG A 89 -4.85 11.66 23.12
C ARG A 89 -3.54 11.72 23.92
N ASP A 90 -2.52 11.02 23.45
CA ASP A 90 -1.21 10.95 24.09
C ASP A 90 -0.04 10.89 23.09
N LEU A 91 0.83 11.90 23.14
CA LEU A 91 2.00 12.04 22.28
C LEU A 91 3.28 11.40 22.85
N THR A 92 3.24 10.84 24.07
CA THR A 92 4.38 10.05 24.54
C THR A 92 4.56 8.79 23.69
N GLU A 93 5.75 8.19 23.76
CA GLU A 93 6.02 6.91 23.09
C GLU A 93 5.02 5.83 23.56
N PRO A 94 4.23 5.22 22.66
CA PRO A 94 3.30 4.18 23.05
C PRO A 94 4.01 2.89 23.48
N ASP A 95 3.70 2.39 24.68
CA ASP A 95 4.13 1.08 25.14
C ASP A 95 3.04 0.03 24.89
N ARG A 96 3.15 -0.72 23.79
CA ARG A 96 2.16 -1.73 23.36
C ARG A 96 2.82 -2.83 22.53
N ILE A 97 2.29 -4.06 22.65
CA ILE A 97 2.78 -5.26 21.93
C ILE A 97 2.25 -5.42 20.49
N VAL A 98 1.44 -4.49 20.01
CA VAL A 98 0.75 -4.60 18.71
C VAL A 98 1.49 -3.85 17.62
N GLY A 99 1.42 -4.34 16.38
CA GLY A 99 1.95 -3.62 15.22
C GLY A 99 3.48 -3.57 15.16
N GLU A 100 4.14 -4.61 15.66
CA GLU A 100 5.61 -4.73 15.68
C GLU A 100 6.20 -5.41 14.46
N LEU A 101 5.38 -5.91 13.53
CA LEU A 101 5.83 -6.51 12.26
C LEU A 101 5.14 -5.83 11.07
N LEU A 102 5.91 -5.09 10.30
CA LEU A 102 5.53 -4.54 9.01
C LEU A 102 5.84 -5.55 7.90
N GLN A 103 4.81 -5.97 7.17
CA GLN A 103 4.96 -6.87 6.03
C GLN A 103 5.74 -6.19 4.88
N PRO A 104 6.38 -6.95 3.96
CA PRO A 104 7.08 -6.37 2.81
C PRO A 104 6.24 -5.39 2.00
N GLY A 105 4.94 -5.71 1.79
CA GLY A 105 4.00 -4.81 1.11
C GLY A 105 3.75 -3.50 1.85
N GLY A 106 3.77 -3.52 3.19
CA GLY A 106 3.69 -2.31 4.01
C GLY A 106 4.95 -1.46 3.89
N TYR A 107 6.14 -2.09 3.87
CA TYR A 107 7.40 -1.39 3.65
C TYR A 107 7.46 -0.72 2.26
N LEU A 108 6.97 -1.41 1.21
CA LEU A 108 6.82 -0.81 -0.11
C LEU A 108 5.92 0.42 -0.11
N LYS A 109 4.87 0.43 0.72
CA LYS A 109 4.01 1.62 0.87
C LYS A 109 4.69 2.75 1.64
N LEU A 110 5.55 2.46 2.61
CA LEU A 110 6.37 3.51 3.22
C LEU A 110 7.30 4.16 2.18
N LEU A 111 7.97 3.36 1.35
CA LEU A 111 8.81 3.86 0.25
C LEU A 111 8.03 4.74 -0.74
N GLU A 112 6.84 4.30 -1.15
CA GLU A 112 5.97 5.07 -2.07
C GLU A 112 5.56 6.43 -1.49
N LEU A 113 5.35 6.49 -0.17
CA LEU A 113 4.96 7.72 0.53
C LEU A 113 6.16 8.60 0.91
N GLY A 114 7.39 8.09 0.89
CA GLY A 114 8.59 8.79 1.40
C GLY A 114 8.67 8.80 2.92
N LEU A 115 8.33 7.66 3.54
CA LEU A 115 8.28 7.39 4.98
C LEU A 115 9.18 6.21 5.38
N GLU A 116 9.97 5.67 4.45
CA GLU A 116 10.85 4.51 4.68
C GLU A 116 11.91 4.76 5.75
N ASP A 117 12.33 6.01 5.93
CA ASP A 117 13.29 6.39 6.97
C ASP A 117 12.70 6.29 8.39
N CYS A 118 11.38 6.13 8.52
CA CYS A 118 10.73 5.94 9.82
C CYS A 118 11.01 4.55 10.44
N VAL A 119 11.54 3.60 9.67
CA VAL A 119 12.03 2.32 10.20
C VAL A 119 13.55 2.28 10.37
N SER A 120 14.25 3.38 10.08
CA SER A 120 15.69 3.54 10.32
C SER A 120 15.96 4.05 11.74
N ASP A 121 17.11 3.70 12.29
CA ASP A 121 17.59 4.16 13.62
C ASP A 121 16.63 3.85 14.78
N ILE A 122 15.80 2.82 14.66
CA ILE A 122 14.91 2.31 15.72
C ILE A 122 15.20 0.85 16.10
N ASP A 123 16.35 0.33 15.66
CA ASP A 123 16.74 -1.08 15.79
C ASP A 123 15.76 -2.05 15.08
N ALA A 124 15.23 -1.63 13.93
CA ALA A 124 14.34 -2.45 13.13
C ALA A 124 15.08 -3.65 12.52
N GLN A 125 14.53 -4.84 12.69
CA GLN A 125 15.05 -6.09 12.16
C GLN A 125 14.41 -6.42 10.81
N ARG A 126 15.23 -6.83 9.84
CA ARG A 126 14.72 -7.30 8.54
C ARG A 126 14.12 -8.70 8.70
N VAL A 127 12.92 -8.89 8.13
CA VAL A 127 12.19 -10.17 8.18
C VAL A 127 12.01 -10.71 6.77
N PHE A 128 12.62 -11.86 6.48
CA PHE A 128 12.66 -12.46 5.15
C PHE A 128 11.59 -13.53 4.91
N GLY A 129 10.80 -13.86 5.93
CA GLY A 129 9.76 -14.87 5.87
C GLY A 129 9.50 -15.46 7.26
N TYR A 130 8.90 -16.64 7.29
CA TYR A 130 8.54 -17.34 8.52
C TYR A 130 9.17 -18.71 8.60
N ALA A 131 9.36 -19.20 9.82
CA ALA A 131 9.58 -20.61 10.09
C ALA A 131 8.34 -21.14 10.83
N ILE A 132 7.74 -22.22 10.33
CA ILE A 132 6.59 -22.88 10.95
C ILE A 132 7.07 -24.19 11.54
N PHE A 133 6.81 -24.39 12.83
CA PHE A 133 7.12 -25.61 13.55
C PHE A 133 5.81 -26.26 14.01
N LYS A 134 5.63 -27.55 13.71
CA LYS A 134 4.45 -28.30 14.12
C LYS A 134 4.78 -29.78 14.21
N ASP A 135 4.44 -30.41 15.34
CA ASP A 135 4.58 -31.86 15.55
C ASP A 135 5.98 -32.41 15.21
N GLY A 136 7.04 -31.72 15.63
CA GLY A 136 8.44 -32.08 15.34
C GLY A 136 8.87 -31.82 13.90
N LYS A 137 8.00 -31.30 13.03
CA LYS A 137 8.31 -30.90 11.65
C LYS A 137 8.54 -29.40 11.58
N SER A 138 9.36 -28.98 10.62
CA SER A 138 9.61 -27.56 10.34
C SER A 138 9.49 -27.26 8.85
N ALA A 139 8.95 -26.09 8.51
CA ALA A 139 8.95 -25.54 7.17
C ALA A 139 9.43 -24.09 7.18
N LYS A 140 10.26 -23.72 6.21
CA LYS A 140 10.63 -22.31 5.95
C LYS A 140 9.72 -21.76 4.87
N LEU A 141 9.12 -20.61 5.12
CA LEU A 141 8.24 -19.90 4.21
C LEU A 141 8.89 -18.55 3.89
N PRO A 142 9.80 -18.48 2.90
CA PRO A 142 10.37 -17.21 2.48
C PRO A 142 9.30 -16.31 1.85
N TYR A 143 9.44 -15.00 2.01
CA TYR A 143 8.66 -14.06 1.22
C TYR A 143 9.10 -14.09 -0.26
N PRO A 144 8.18 -13.88 -1.22
CA PRO A 144 8.51 -13.85 -2.65
C PRO A 144 9.10 -12.48 -3.03
N LEU A 145 10.40 -12.31 -2.79
CA LEU A 145 11.11 -11.02 -2.90
C LEU A 145 12.00 -10.90 -4.14
N GLU A 146 12.02 -11.90 -5.03
CA GLU A 146 12.99 -12.02 -6.13
C GLU A 146 12.92 -10.87 -7.14
N ASN A 147 11.75 -10.26 -7.30
CA ASN A 147 11.49 -9.19 -8.26
C ASN A 147 11.49 -7.79 -7.61
N PHE A 148 11.92 -7.66 -6.36
CA PHE A 148 11.94 -6.40 -5.63
C PHE A 148 13.38 -5.94 -5.35
N PRO A 149 13.61 -4.63 -5.11
CA PRO A 149 14.91 -4.14 -4.66
C PRO A 149 15.42 -4.90 -3.44
N SER A 150 16.74 -5.07 -3.34
CA SER A 150 17.39 -5.91 -2.32
C SER A 150 17.11 -5.50 -0.87
N ASP A 151 16.72 -4.25 -0.65
CA ASP A 151 16.35 -3.72 0.66
C ASP A 151 14.91 -4.09 1.08
N VAL A 152 14.03 -4.40 0.13
CA VAL A 152 12.64 -4.77 0.40
C VAL A 152 12.59 -6.09 1.15
N ALA A 153 12.09 -6.02 2.39
CA ALA A 153 11.77 -7.16 3.23
C ALA A 153 10.77 -6.70 4.29
N GLY A 154 10.23 -7.61 5.09
CA GLY A 154 9.50 -7.22 6.29
C GLY A 154 10.41 -6.45 7.25
N ARG A 155 9.82 -5.72 8.20
CA ARG A 155 10.52 -5.01 9.26
C ARG A 155 9.85 -5.31 10.59
N SER A 156 10.60 -5.82 11.55
CA SER A 156 10.16 -5.96 12.94
C SER A 156 10.78 -4.86 13.78
N PHE A 157 10.05 -4.26 14.71
CA PHE A 157 10.54 -3.14 15.53
C PHE A 157 9.66 -2.96 16.77
N HIS A 158 10.15 -2.20 17.75
CA HIS A 158 9.29 -1.69 18.82
C HIS A 158 8.25 -0.71 18.26
N HIS A 159 6.97 -0.98 18.55
CA HIS A 159 5.87 -0.18 18.02
C HIS A 159 5.99 1.31 18.38
N GLY A 160 6.33 1.60 19.64
CA GLY A 160 6.44 2.97 20.14
C GLY A 160 7.42 3.81 19.35
N ARG A 161 8.64 3.31 19.16
CA ARG A 161 9.70 3.96 18.37
C ARG A 161 9.27 4.25 16.94
N PHE A 162 8.60 3.30 16.29
CA PHE A 162 8.07 3.49 14.94
C PHE A 162 7.01 4.61 14.89
N ILE A 163 6.08 4.63 15.85
CA ILE A 163 5.09 5.69 15.95
C ILE A 163 5.74 7.07 16.17
N GLN A 164 6.77 7.16 17.02
CA GLN A 164 7.48 8.42 17.25
C GLN A 164 8.16 8.92 15.98
N LYS A 165 8.89 8.06 15.24
CA LYS A 165 9.46 8.42 13.94
C LYS A 165 8.41 8.93 12.95
N MET A 166 7.27 8.24 12.85
CA MET A 166 6.17 8.63 11.97
C MET A 166 5.58 10.00 12.35
N ARG A 167 5.43 10.27 13.65
CA ARG A 167 4.94 11.56 14.17
C ARG A 167 5.94 12.69 13.92
N GLU A 168 7.22 12.46 14.22
CA GLU A 168 8.31 13.40 13.95
C GLU A 168 8.36 13.76 12.46
N LYS A 169 8.30 12.75 11.59
CA LYS A 169 8.30 12.93 10.14
C LYS A 169 7.10 13.75 9.67
N ALA A 170 5.89 13.47 10.17
CA ALA A 170 4.71 14.26 9.87
C ALA A 170 4.83 15.72 10.33
N ALA A 171 5.43 15.95 11.51
CA ALA A 171 5.62 17.28 12.08
C ALA A 171 6.61 18.15 11.28
N THR A 172 7.53 17.55 10.51
CA THR A 172 8.46 18.30 9.64
C THR A 172 7.77 19.13 8.56
N LEU A 173 6.50 18.81 8.25
CA LEU A 173 5.70 19.50 7.24
C LEU A 173 4.74 20.54 7.84
N SER A 174 4.70 20.66 9.18
CA SER A 174 3.89 21.68 9.84
C SER A 174 4.49 23.06 9.59
N LYS A 175 3.69 23.94 8.98
CA LYS A 175 3.94 25.39 8.95
C LYS A 175 3.14 26.07 10.05
#